data_AF-A0A1T5L499-F1
#
_entry.id   AF-A0A1T5L499-F1
#
_cell.length_a   1.000
_cell.length_b   1.000
_cell.length_c   1.000
_cell.angle_alpha   90.00
_cell.angle_beta   90.00
_cell.angle_gamma   90.00
#
_symmetry.space_group_name_H-M   'P 1'
#
loop_
_entity.id
_entity.type
_entity.pdbx_description
1 polymer ?
#
loop_
_entity_poly.entity_id
_entity_poly.type
_entity_poly.pdbx_seq_one_letter_code
_entity_poly.pdbx_strand_id
1 'polypeptide(L)'
;MVAHRNRRPNARPGSPRRAACLLGAAALAAPLALAATSANGAETPTASGLAPPATPGDHAGTAAHDHDHADVTGGIDGAAMQHRILHESPDQDAPGLRAADGAPRVQEKDAGDAVDDGGDGAQRLPSPRSVSGWKLRVDGDLDTRPVSTQAVAPNEEDDGAIPLARDLGLGADRRGVSTTGVVGDGPHGSEGTATGDYDFYRLEAAKGETLTVDIAPEGDLVANALLYDAEGNLLVGSQDMTGEGAVHLSQRIEERGTYYVAVGNHYPDDPFDPASGPAVITEGPYELDVTLHARGAADTDVYAVPLRQGDVLGATVTGSARQIAVHELDGDLVQRSSVDPGIIYPDDSPLARGGNATANHVVERTGLYLVSVSDGAGDYALTVGAHRAPSTRGDTPGERVQTILLDFSGPSFDNRVFGANALEPGVRDLSPMRDFLPGWGLEASDEHAVVEATTRHVREMLRDEIPGSDVRVTNDLEDPDLFGEPGVSRIIVGGTVAEAGLMPALGLSESVDPGNFVREETAIVMPELMAGDHPISLDPFLTEDSDRVQAVGQSLGNVAAHEAGHFLGNFHTDDHDDGTSVMNTGNLLHFYAIGPDGVAGTADDDRIAMRTARFDRLQGLSGVEDTPFRTSVALR
;
A
#
# COMPACT_ATOMS: atom_id res chain seq x y z
N MET A 1 41.56 55.72 -37.93
CA MET A 1 40.53 56.12 -36.95
C MET A 1 39.65 54.91 -36.67
N VAL A 2 40.23 53.91 -35.99
CA VAL A 2 39.60 52.66 -35.52
C VAL A 2 40.47 52.23 -34.34
N ALA A 3 39.89 52.05 -33.17
CA ALA A 3 40.55 51.39 -32.04
C ALA A 3 39.49 50.69 -31.19
N HIS A 4 39.45 49.37 -31.32
CA HIS A 4 38.66 48.43 -30.54
C HIS A 4 39.07 48.44 -29.06
N ARG A 5 38.08 48.39 -28.16
CA ARG A 5 38.29 48.08 -26.74
C ARG A 5 37.95 46.61 -26.49
N ASN A 6 38.96 45.92 -25.96
CA ASN A 6 38.94 44.58 -25.38
C ASN A 6 37.92 44.46 -24.23
N ARG A 7 37.15 43.37 -24.21
CA ARG A 7 36.66 42.74 -22.98
C ARG A 7 37.11 41.28 -22.97
N ARG A 8 37.78 40.90 -21.87
CA ARG A 8 38.23 39.55 -21.55
C ARG A 8 37.04 38.65 -21.18
N PRO A 9 37.06 37.35 -21.49
CA PRO A 9 36.21 36.36 -20.86
C PRO A 9 36.89 35.78 -19.61
N ASN A 10 36.14 35.64 -18.52
CA ASN A 10 36.54 34.81 -17.38
C ASN A 10 36.22 33.35 -17.71
N ALA A 11 37.26 32.54 -17.86
CA ALA A 11 37.17 31.09 -17.86
C ALA A 11 37.04 30.60 -16.40
N ARG A 12 36.06 29.72 -16.15
CA ARG A 12 36.07 28.82 -14.98
C ARG A 12 36.57 27.44 -15.43
N PRO A 13 37.37 26.75 -14.60
CA PRO A 13 38.00 25.48 -14.94
C PRO A 13 36.99 24.32 -14.89
N GLY A 14 37.26 23.29 -15.70
CA GLY A 14 36.38 22.17 -15.96
C GLY A 14 36.08 21.29 -14.74
N SER A 15 34.87 20.77 -14.73
CA SER A 15 34.49 19.60 -13.93
C SER A 15 35.04 18.32 -14.59
N PRO A 16 35.49 17.34 -13.80
CA PRO A 16 35.95 16.07 -14.32
C PRO A 16 34.76 15.26 -14.83
N ARG A 17 34.94 14.65 -16.02
CA ARG A 17 34.12 13.53 -16.49
C ARG A 17 34.11 12.45 -15.41
N ARG A 18 32.95 12.18 -14.82
CA ARG A 18 32.72 10.93 -14.08
C ARG A 18 32.13 9.91 -15.04
N ALA A 19 32.77 8.75 -15.04
CA ALA A 19 32.42 7.58 -15.83
C ALA A 19 31.06 7.05 -15.35
N ALA A 20 30.21 6.67 -16.29
CA ALA A 20 29.05 5.84 -16.03
C ALA A 20 29.55 4.48 -15.49
N CYS A 21 29.18 4.16 -14.26
CA CYS A 21 29.14 2.78 -13.81
C CYS A 21 27.92 2.14 -14.47
N LEU A 22 28.16 1.24 -15.42
CA LEU A 22 27.18 0.23 -15.78
C LEU A 22 27.06 -0.74 -14.60
N LEU A 23 25.89 -0.82 -13.98
CA LEU A 23 25.46 -2.01 -13.25
C LEU A 23 24.52 -2.77 -14.17
N GLY A 24 24.95 -3.98 -14.51
CA GLY A 24 24.28 -4.86 -15.44
C GLY A 24 23.09 -5.54 -14.80
N ALA A 25 22.04 -5.73 -15.60
CA ALA A 25 21.00 -6.70 -15.36
C ALA A 25 21.63 -8.09 -15.12
N ALA A 26 21.56 -8.58 -13.89
CA ALA A 26 21.83 -9.97 -13.58
C ALA A 26 20.50 -10.73 -13.68
N ALA A 27 20.46 -11.64 -14.64
CA ALA A 27 19.37 -12.57 -14.86
C ALA A 27 19.18 -13.51 -13.65
N LEU A 28 17.97 -13.58 -13.11
CA LEU A 28 17.53 -14.69 -12.27
C LEU A 28 16.89 -15.74 -13.18
N ALA A 29 17.67 -16.78 -13.49
CA ALA A 29 17.15 -18.04 -13.98
C ALA A 29 17.82 -19.16 -13.17
N ALA A 30 17.19 -19.57 -12.08
CA ALA A 30 17.47 -20.85 -11.45
C ALA A 30 16.41 -21.86 -11.91
N PRO A 31 16.78 -23.04 -12.42
CA PRO A 31 15.81 -24.04 -12.86
C PRO A 31 15.18 -24.76 -11.66
N LEU A 32 13.86 -24.68 -11.51
CA LEU A 32 13.11 -25.57 -10.63
C LEU A 32 13.16 -27.01 -11.21
N ALA A 33 13.70 -27.94 -10.44
CA ALA A 33 13.61 -29.37 -10.72
C ALA A 33 12.33 -29.93 -10.05
N LEU A 34 11.30 -30.18 -10.85
CA LEU A 34 10.07 -30.85 -10.41
C LEU A 34 10.39 -32.33 -10.09
N ALA A 35 10.31 -32.72 -8.81
CA ALA A 35 10.46 -34.12 -8.41
C ALA A 35 9.16 -34.88 -8.65
N ALA A 36 9.08 -35.63 -9.76
CA ALA A 36 8.00 -36.58 -10.02
C ALA A 36 8.14 -37.81 -9.11
N THR A 37 7.25 -37.96 -8.13
CA THR A 37 7.11 -39.22 -7.37
C THR A 37 6.42 -40.28 -8.23
N SER A 38 7.19 -41.26 -8.71
CA SER A 38 6.67 -42.45 -9.37
C SER A 38 6.07 -43.44 -8.37
N ALA A 39 4.81 -43.81 -8.56
CA ALA A 39 4.18 -44.94 -7.90
C ALA A 39 4.80 -46.26 -8.40
N ASN A 40 5.23 -47.12 -7.47
CA ASN A 40 5.43 -48.55 -7.72
C ASN A 40 4.82 -49.34 -6.57
N GLY A 41 4.02 -50.34 -6.93
CA GLY A 41 3.16 -51.07 -6.02
C GLY A 41 3.73 -52.34 -5.40
N ALA A 42 2.80 -53.01 -4.72
CA ALA A 42 2.76 -54.37 -4.19
C ALA A 42 3.53 -54.63 -2.87
N GLU A 43 2.77 -54.90 -1.80
CA GLU A 43 2.52 -56.29 -1.35
C GLU A 43 1.34 -56.35 -0.37
N THR A 44 0.56 -57.43 -0.47
CA THR A 44 -0.52 -57.84 0.46
C THR A 44 0.08 -58.65 1.61
N PRO A 45 -0.58 -58.70 2.79
CA PRO A 45 -1.29 -59.93 3.10
C PRO A 45 -2.62 -59.75 3.86
N THR A 46 -3.28 -60.89 4.01
CA THR A 46 -4.69 -61.19 4.19
C THR A 46 -5.28 -61.08 5.60
N ALA A 47 -6.53 -60.60 5.65
CA ALA A 47 -7.73 -61.13 6.34
C ALA A 47 -7.77 -61.36 7.87
N SER A 48 -8.70 -60.69 8.55
CA SER A 48 -9.97 -61.27 9.08
C SER A 48 -10.61 -60.40 10.18
N GLY A 49 -11.92 -60.18 10.12
CA GLY A 49 -12.72 -59.76 11.29
C GLY A 49 -13.95 -58.91 10.98
N LEU A 50 -15.13 -59.53 10.98
CA LEU A 50 -16.46 -58.96 10.71
C LEU A 50 -17.17 -58.42 11.97
N ALA A 51 -18.04 -57.41 11.75
CA ALA A 51 -19.32 -57.05 12.42
C ALA A 51 -19.35 -55.76 13.30
N PRO A 52 -20.52 -55.13 13.53
CA PRO A 52 -21.48 -54.50 12.59
C PRO A 52 -21.84 -53.03 13.04
N PRO A 53 -22.81 -52.30 12.42
CA PRO A 53 -22.82 -50.83 12.41
C PRO A 53 -23.61 -50.18 13.56
N ALA A 54 -23.24 -48.95 13.90
CA ALA A 54 -24.07 -48.03 14.70
C ALA A 54 -24.33 -46.73 13.91
N THR A 55 -25.60 -46.33 13.91
CA THR A 55 -26.26 -45.21 13.25
C THR A 55 -25.89 -43.81 13.79
N PRO A 56 -26.27 -42.72 13.09
CA PRO A 56 -25.54 -41.46 13.02
C PRO A 56 -25.85 -40.48 14.14
N GLY A 57 -24.84 -39.71 14.54
CA GLY A 57 -24.97 -38.52 15.36
C GLY A 57 -24.53 -37.30 14.56
N ASP A 58 -25.47 -36.37 14.38
CA ASP A 58 -25.26 -35.05 13.80
C ASP A 58 -24.17 -34.27 14.55
N HIS A 59 -23.09 -33.94 13.86
CA HIS A 59 -22.26 -32.79 14.18
C HIS A 59 -21.90 -32.10 12.87
N ALA A 60 -22.53 -30.94 12.66
CA ALA A 60 -22.08 -29.94 11.70
C ALA A 60 -20.70 -29.45 12.16
N GLY A 61 -19.66 -30.01 11.57
CA GLY A 61 -18.31 -29.45 11.59
C GLY A 61 -18.15 -28.59 10.34
N THR A 62 -18.03 -27.30 10.54
CA THR A 62 -17.39 -26.38 9.59
C THR A 62 -16.00 -26.90 9.33
N ALA A 63 -15.77 -27.42 8.11
CA ALA A 63 -14.44 -27.76 7.66
C ALA A 63 -13.68 -26.44 7.46
N ALA A 64 -12.71 -26.17 8.31
CA ALA A 64 -11.58 -25.34 7.94
C ALA A 64 -10.93 -26.01 6.73
N HIS A 65 -10.94 -25.33 5.58
CA HIS A 65 -10.12 -25.71 4.44
C HIS A 65 -8.69 -25.29 4.76
N ASP A 66 -7.82 -26.28 4.99
CA ASP A 66 -6.37 -26.12 4.84
C ASP A 66 -6.11 -25.76 3.38
N HIS A 67 -5.76 -24.50 3.13
CA HIS A 67 -5.13 -24.10 1.88
C HIS A 67 -3.64 -24.43 1.98
N ASP A 68 -3.30 -25.67 1.64
CA ASP A 68 -1.93 -26.18 1.57
C ASP A 68 -1.33 -25.90 0.16
N HIS A 69 -1.45 -24.65 -0.28
CA HIS A 69 -0.68 -24.12 -1.41
C HIS A 69 0.36 -23.18 -0.83
N ALA A 70 1.64 -23.54 -0.96
CA ALA A 70 2.74 -22.66 -0.66
C ALA A 70 2.52 -21.32 -1.37
N ASP A 71 2.32 -20.26 -0.61
CA ASP A 71 2.35 -18.88 -1.10
C ASP A 71 3.73 -18.66 -1.71
N VAL A 72 3.78 -18.50 -3.03
CA VAL A 72 4.99 -18.08 -3.75
C VAL A 72 4.64 -16.76 -4.40
N THR A 73 4.55 -15.70 -3.59
CA THR A 73 4.35 -14.33 -4.09
C THR A 73 5.15 -13.32 -3.28
N GLY A 74 6.43 -13.17 -3.62
CA GLY A 74 7.14 -11.91 -3.39
C GLY A 74 6.55 -10.83 -4.30
N GLY A 75 5.47 -10.20 -3.87
CA GLY A 75 4.89 -9.05 -4.55
C GLY A 75 5.84 -7.87 -4.48
N ILE A 76 6.43 -7.51 -5.63
CA ILE A 76 7.11 -6.22 -5.78
C ILE A 76 5.98 -5.18 -5.88
N ASP A 77 5.61 -4.57 -4.75
CA ASP A 77 4.64 -3.48 -4.69
C ASP A 77 5.29 -2.19 -5.25
N GLY A 78 4.68 -1.63 -6.29
CA GLY A 78 5.11 -0.37 -6.89
C GLY A 78 4.78 0.86 -6.04
N ALA A 79 3.88 0.77 -5.07
CA ALA A 79 3.56 1.85 -4.13
C ALA A 79 4.63 2.00 -3.05
N ALA A 80 5.20 0.89 -2.56
CA ALA A 80 6.29 0.90 -1.57
C ALA A 80 7.58 1.56 -2.09
N MET A 81 7.76 1.67 -3.41
CA MET A 81 8.98 2.21 -4.04
C MET A 81 8.81 3.65 -4.59
N GLN A 82 7.60 4.23 -4.52
CA GLN A 82 7.24 5.58 -5.04
C GLN A 82 8.05 6.75 -4.46
N HIS A 83 8.77 6.58 -3.36
CA HIS A 83 9.42 7.71 -2.70
C HIS A 83 10.91 7.87 -2.99
N ARG A 84 11.60 6.89 -3.58
CA ARG A 84 13.08 6.91 -3.72
C ARG A 84 13.64 8.06 -4.59
N ILE A 85 12.85 8.63 -5.51
CA ILE A 85 13.39 9.55 -6.55
C ILE A 85 12.97 11.03 -6.34
N LEU A 86 12.02 11.33 -5.45
CA LEU A 86 11.55 12.71 -5.26
C LEU A 86 12.51 13.61 -4.43
N HIS A 87 13.61 13.07 -3.90
CA HIS A 87 14.53 13.80 -3.00
C HIS A 87 15.92 14.14 -3.55
N GLU A 88 16.27 13.80 -4.80
CA GLU A 88 17.51 14.32 -5.42
C GLU A 88 17.47 15.83 -5.78
N SER A 89 16.36 16.52 -5.54
CA SER A 89 16.32 17.99 -5.49
C SER A 89 16.38 18.47 -4.04
N PRO A 90 17.49 19.09 -3.57
CA PRO A 90 17.60 19.68 -2.23
C PRO A 90 16.76 20.97 -2.06
N ASP A 91 15.81 21.23 -2.94
CA ASP A 91 14.82 22.30 -2.75
C ASP A 91 13.67 21.72 -1.91
N GLN A 92 13.71 22.00 -0.61
CA GLN A 92 12.54 22.03 0.29
C GLN A 92 11.44 23.02 -0.19
N ASP A 93 11.52 23.49 -1.44
CA ASP A 93 10.57 24.36 -2.14
C ASP A 93 9.62 23.56 -3.06
N ALA A 94 9.38 22.26 -2.77
CA ALA A 94 8.25 21.56 -3.37
C ALA A 94 6.98 22.39 -3.08
N PRO A 95 6.18 22.78 -4.10
CA PRO A 95 5.07 23.71 -3.92
C PRO A 95 3.98 23.23 -2.94
N GLY A 96 3.99 21.96 -2.53
CA GLY A 96 3.15 21.38 -1.47
C GLY A 96 3.57 21.72 -0.04
N LEU A 97 4.86 22.03 0.21
CA LEU A 97 5.36 22.56 1.50
C LEU A 97 5.04 24.05 1.68
N ARG A 98 4.22 24.64 0.80
CA ARG A 98 3.41 25.79 1.22
C ARG A 98 2.40 25.29 2.25
N ALA A 99 2.93 25.01 3.46
CA ALA A 99 2.32 25.26 4.74
C ALA A 99 1.31 26.37 4.53
N ALA A 100 0.08 26.12 4.95
CA ALA A 100 -1.08 26.92 4.66
C ALA A 100 -0.89 28.42 5.04
N ASP A 101 -0.12 29.13 4.22
CA ASP A 101 0.38 30.48 4.41
C ASP A 101 -0.79 31.37 4.03
N GLY A 102 -1.69 31.53 5.00
CA GLY A 102 -2.97 32.19 4.83
C GLY A 102 -4.19 31.40 5.32
N ALA A 103 -4.06 30.12 5.69
CA ALA A 103 -5.15 29.46 6.40
C ALA A 103 -5.37 30.11 7.77
N PRO A 104 -6.62 30.22 8.23
CA PRO A 104 -6.89 30.65 9.59
C PRO A 104 -6.13 29.74 10.58
N ARG A 105 -5.55 30.36 11.60
CA ARG A 105 -4.83 29.67 12.67
C ARG A 105 -5.69 29.57 13.90
N VAL A 106 -5.66 28.42 14.54
CA VAL A 106 -6.25 28.15 15.85
C VAL A 106 -5.12 27.65 16.75
N GLN A 107 -5.03 28.18 17.96
CA GLN A 107 -4.17 27.58 18.97
C GLN A 107 -4.97 26.45 19.63
N GLU A 108 -4.29 25.34 19.89
CA GLU A 108 -4.77 24.33 20.83
C GLU A 108 -5.13 24.98 22.18
N LYS A 109 -6.22 24.53 22.82
CA LYS A 109 -6.77 25.19 24.00
C LYS A 109 -6.02 24.86 25.28
N ASP A 110 -5.36 23.71 25.33
CA ASP A 110 -4.87 23.16 26.59
C ASP A 110 -3.37 23.30 26.79
N ALA A 111 -2.53 23.44 25.75
CA ALA A 111 -1.17 23.98 25.78
C ALA A 111 -0.46 23.85 27.17
N GLY A 112 -0.29 22.60 27.64
CA GLY A 112 0.37 22.22 28.90
C GLY A 112 -0.32 21.11 29.75
N ASP A 113 0.49 20.25 30.38
CA ASP A 113 0.25 19.21 31.43
C ASP A 113 -0.95 18.23 31.28
N ALA A 114 -1.87 18.39 30.32
CA ALA A 114 -3.04 17.54 30.13
C ALA A 114 -2.76 16.38 29.17
N VAL A 115 -2.35 15.23 29.72
CA VAL A 115 -1.78 14.09 28.96
C VAL A 115 -2.81 13.24 28.14
N ASP A 116 -4.06 13.68 27.96
CA ASP A 116 -5.08 12.97 27.14
C ASP A 116 -6.37 13.79 27.00
N ASP A 117 -6.57 14.43 25.84
CA ASP A 117 -7.84 15.03 25.46
C ASP A 117 -8.79 13.96 24.89
N GLY A 118 -9.32 13.09 25.75
CA GLY A 118 -10.34 12.12 25.32
C GLY A 118 -11.52 12.78 24.59
N GLY A 119 -12.39 12.00 23.92
CA GLY A 119 -13.47 12.54 23.07
C GLY A 119 -14.39 13.60 23.73
N ASP A 120 -14.59 13.55 25.06
CA ASP A 120 -15.34 14.56 25.82
C ASP A 120 -14.59 15.89 26.02
N GLY A 121 -13.26 15.87 25.92
CA GLY A 121 -12.34 17.03 25.97
C GLY A 121 -12.06 17.64 24.59
N ALA A 122 -12.39 16.93 23.50
CA ALA A 122 -12.00 17.31 22.15
C ALA A 122 -12.27 18.78 21.79
N GLN A 123 -11.23 19.48 21.34
CA GLN A 123 -11.35 20.86 20.88
C GLN A 123 -12.14 20.92 19.58
N ARG A 124 -13.36 21.46 19.67
CA ARG A 124 -14.18 21.71 18.48
C ARG A 124 -13.55 22.76 17.57
N LEU A 125 -13.21 22.37 16.35
CA LEU A 125 -12.68 23.26 15.34
C LEU A 125 -13.82 24.05 14.65
N PRO A 126 -13.60 25.34 14.33
CA PRO A 126 -14.53 26.08 13.52
C PRO A 126 -14.53 25.47 12.11
N SER A 127 -15.68 25.00 11.63
CA SER A 127 -15.86 24.70 10.21
C SER A 127 -16.36 25.96 9.50
N PRO A 128 -15.55 26.57 8.62
CA PRO A 128 -16.03 27.62 7.75
C PRO A 128 -17.14 27.05 6.86
N ARG A 129 -18.28 27.75 6.78
CA ARG A 129 -19.35 27.41 5.83
C ARG A 129 -18.94 27.81 4.41
N SER A 130 -17.89 27.20 3.87
CA SER A 130 -17.52 27.30 2.46
C SER A 130 -18.20 26.17 1.69
N VAL A 131 -18.62 26.46 0.46
CA VAL A 131 -19.20 25.48 -0.48
C VAL A 131 -18.15 24.65 -1.21
N SER A 132 -16.93 25.18 -1.38
CA SER A 132 -15.84 24.54 -2.14
C SER A 132 -14.77 23.87 -1.26
N GLY A 133 -15.01 23.80 0.05
CA GLY A 133 -14.06 23.29 1.04
C GLY A 133 -13.35 24.37 1.84
N TRP A 134 -12.59 23.93 2.85
CA TRP A 134 -11.89 24.78 3.81
C TRP A 134 -10.63 24.09 4.33
N LYS A 135 -9.67 24.89 4.79
CA LYS A 135 -8.46 24.44 5.50
C LYS A 135 -8.24 25.28 6.74
N LEU A 136 -7.70 24.67 7.78
CA LEU A 136 -7.35 25.26 9.05
C LEU A 136 -5.97 24.75 9.46
N ARG A 137 -5.17 25.63 10.06
CA ARG A 137 -3.95 25.24 10.78
C ARG A 137 -4.19 25.31 12.27
N VAL A 138 -3.82 24.26 12.99
CA VAL A 138 -3.76 24.23 14.45
C VAL A 138 -2.30 24.12 14.86
N ASP A 139 -1.87 25.02 15.73
CA ASP A 139 -0.56 24.94 16.38
C ASP A 139 -0.80 24.37 17.79
N GLY A 140 -0.11 23.29 18.17
CA GLY A 140 -0.27 22.56 19.44
C GLY A 140 1.06 22.05 19.99
N ASP A 141 1.05 21.40 21.15
CA ASP A 141 2.24 20.90 21.86
C ASP A 141 1.96 19.54 22.54
N LEU A 142 2.74 18.51 22.21
CA LEU A 142 2.60 17.20 22.86
C LEU A 142 3.53 17.09 24.08
N ASP A 143 2.99 16.91 25.28
CA ASP A 143 3.74 16.68 26.52
C ASP A 143 3.92 15.18 26.82
N THR A 144 4.40 14.43 25.82
CA THR A 144 4.72 13.01 26.02
C THR A 144 5.89 12.86 26.98
N ARG A 145 5.69 12.09 28.05
CA ARG A 145 6.74 11.84 29.03
C ARG A 145 7.87 11.03 28.40
N PRO A 146 9.13 11.50 28.47
CA PRO A 146 10.25 10.80 27.89
C PRO A 146 10.50 9.48 28.61
N VAL A 147 10.86 8.45 27.83
CA VAL A 147 11.27 7.14 28.31
C VAL A 147 12.79 7.03 28.19
N SER A 148 13.48 6.69 29.27
CA SER A 148 14.92 6.42 29.20
C SER A 148 15.16 5.08 28.51
N THR A 149 16.01 5.07 27.50
CA THR A 149 16.50 3.85 26.85
C THR A 149 17.75 3.32 27.56
N GLN A 150 17.89 1.99 27.55
CA GLN A 150 19.09 1.29 27.97
C GLN A 150 19.69 0.54 26.78
N ALA A 151 20.94 0.82 26.46
CA ALA A 151 21.66 0.06 25.44
C ALA A 151 21.84 -1.41 25.85
N VAL A 152 21.52 -2.32 24.94
CA VAL A 152 21.80 -3.76 25.04
C VAL A 152 22.70 -4.19 23.89
N ALA A 153 23.31 -5.38 23.99
CA ALA A 153 24.15 -5.90 22.90
C ALA A 153 23.31 -6.23 21.64
N PRO A 154 23.89 -6.32 20.43
CA PRO A 154 23.20 -6.88 19.26
C PRO A 154 22.78 -8.33 19.47
N ASN A 155 21.80 -8.83 18.70
CA ASN A 155 21.34 -10.21 18.80
C ASN A 155 22.39 -11.24 18.35
N GLU A 156 22.25 -12.49 18.81
CA GLU A 156 23.04 -13.61 18.30
C GLU A 156 22.18 -14.39 17.32
N GLU A 157 22.67 -14.57 16.09
CA GLU A 157 22.04 -15.42 15.08
C GLU A 157 21.95 -16.89 15.52
N ASP A 158 20.90 -17.63 15.17
CA ASP A 158 19.74 -17.24 14.35
C ASP A 158 18.62 -16.61 15.21
N ASP A 159 18.07 -15.48 14.77
CA ASP A 159 16.93 -14.78 15.39
C ASP A 159 15.74 -14.51 14.44
N GLY A 160 15.71 -15.24 13.31
CA GLY A 160 14.77 -15.17 12.19
C GLY A 160 13.28 -15.30 12.46
N ALA A 161 12.86 -15.64 13.69
CA ALA A 161 11.48 -16.02 13.98
C ALA A 161 11.08 -15.82 15.45
N ILE A 162 9.77 -15.80 15.71
CA ILE A 162 9.17 -15.67 17.06
C ILE A 162 9.80 -16.63 18.10
N PRO A 163 10.01 -17.93 17.82
CA PRO A 163 10.62 -18.85 18.79
C PRO A 163 12.09 -18.56 19.11
N LEU A 164 12.77 -17.81 18.23
CA LEU A 164 14.18 -17.43 18.32
C LEU A 164 14.38 -16.00 18.83
N ALA A 165 13.28 -15.26 18.96
CA ALA A 165 13.28 -13.84 19.28
C ALA A 165 14.06 -13.52 20.56
N ARG A 166 14.83 -12.44 20.52
CA ARG A 166 15.54 -11.93 21.68
C ARG A 166 14.63 -11.21 22.65
N ASP A 167 14.69 -11.62 23.90
CA ASP A 167 14.01 -10.90 24.99
C ASP A 167 14.71 -9.56 25.31
N LEU A 168 14.02 -8.45 25.04
CA LEU A 168 14.47 -7.10 25.36
C LEU A 168 14.35 -6.78 26.86
N GLY A 169 13.63 -7.60 27.62
CA GLY A 169 13.31 -7.39 29.03
C GLY A 169 12.40 -6.17 29.26
N LEU A 170 11.74 -5.69 28.22
CA LEU A 170 10.77 -4.58 28.28
C LEU A 170 9.48 -5.03 28.99
N GLY A 171 8.94 -4.17 29.86
CA GLY A 171 7.73 -4.43 30.64
C GLY A 171 7.60 -3.53 31.87
N ALA A 172 7.45 -4.13 33.05
CA ALA A 172 7.24 -3.38 34.30
C ALA A 172 8.50 -2.65 34.79
N ASP A 173 9.68 -3.28 34.67
CA ASP A 173 10.94 -2.78 35.27
C ASP A 173 11.82 -2.02 34.28
N ARG A 174 11.63 -2.25 32.97
CA ARG A 174 12.36 -1.58 31.90
C ARG A 174 11.35 -1.07 30.86
N ARG A 175 11.51 0.20 30.49
CA ARG A 175 10.58 0.90 29.60
C ARG A 175 11.16 1.26 28.24
N GLY A 176 12.49 1.31 28.09
CA GLY A 176 13.13 1.60 26.81
C GLY A 176 14.41 0.81 26.63
N VAL A 177 14.68 0.37 25.41
CA VAL A 177 15.91 -0.32 24.99
C VAL A 177 16.40 0.29 23.69
N SER A 178 17.73 0.39 23.56
CA SER A 178 18.39 0.64 22.29
C SER A 178 19.33 -0.53 21.94
N THR A 179 19.40 -0.92 20.68
CA THR A 179 20.29 -1.99 20.17
C THR A 179 20.66 -1.69 18.72
N THR A 180 21.52 -2.53 18.14
CA THR A 180 21.81 -2.56 16.70
C THR A 180 21.62 -3.99 16.19
N GLY A 181 21.39 -4.15 14.89
CA GLY A 181 21.32 -5.44 14.19
C GLY A 181 21.76 -5.32 12.73
N VAL A 182 21.73 -6.41 12.00
CA VAL A 182 22.07 -6.46 10.57
C VAL A 182 21.13 -7.42 9.86
N VAL A 183 20.20 -6.88 9.08
CA VAL A 183 19.41 -7.72 8.18
C VAL A 183 20.35 -8.28 7.12
N GLY A 184 20.47 -9.60 7.04
CA GLY A 184 21.28 -10.34 6.07
C GLY A 184 22.49 -11.08 6.66
N ASP A 185 22.73 -11.01 7.97
CA ASP A 185 23.83 -11.73 8.63
C ASP A 185 23.44 -13.11 9.20
N GLY A 186 22.14 -13.41 9.22
CA GLY A 186 21.55 -14.69 9.54
C GLY A 186 21.63 -15.75 8.44
N PRO A 187 21.23 -17.00 8.74
CA PRO A 187 21.32 -18.13 7.80
C PRO A 187 20.38 -18.02 6.58
N HIS A 188 19.46 -17.05 6.57
CA HIS A 188 18.43 -16.90 5.55
C HIS A 188 18.61 -15.67 4.64
N GLY A 189 19.61 -14.84 4.93
CA GLY A 189 20.08 -13.75 4.06
C GLY A 189 20.70 -14.22 2.74
N SER A 190 21.29 -13.28 1.99
CA SER A 190 21.80 -13.48 0.63
C SER A 190 22.95 -14.48 0.52
N GLU A 191 23.75 -14.62 1.59
CA GLU A 191 24.82 -15.62 1.69
C GLU A 191 24.29 -17.02 2.12
N GLY A 192 23.03 -17.09 2.55
CA GLY A 192 22.36 -18.26 3.11
C GLY A 192 21.37 -18.93 2.14
N THR A 193 20.13 -19.12 2.59
CA THR A 193 19.05 -19.68 1.74
C THR A 193 18.45 -18.67 0.77
N ALA A 194 18.76 -17.38 0.92
CA ALA A 194 18.19 -16.28 0.15
C ALA A 194 16.66 -16.18 0.20
N THR A 195 16.06 -16.68 1.29
CA THR A 195 14.63 -16.55 1.57
C THR A 195 14.31 -15.22 2.24
N GLY A 196 15.30 -14.53 2.82
CA GLY A 196 15.09 -13.29 3.56
C GLY A 196 15.54 -13.46 5.01
N ASP A 197 16.07 -12.41 5.60
CA ASP A 197 16.56 -12.40 6.98
C ASP A 197 15.74 -11.45 7.84
N TYR A 198 15.50 -11.81 9.10
CA TYR A 198 14.62 -11.08 10.00
C TYR A 198 15.14 -11.11 11.43
N ASP A 199 15.18 -9.97 12.10
CA ASP A 199 15.63 -9.93 13.48
C ASP A 199 14.40 -9.79 14.39
N PHE A 200 14.06 -10.84 15.14
CA PHE A 200 12.91 -10.80 16.06
C PHE A 200 13.28 -10.41 17.50
N TYR A 201 12.46 -9.52 18.08
CA TYR A 201 12.62 -8.97 19.42
C TYR A 201 11.34 -9.13 20.25
N ARG A 202 11.45 -9.84 21.37
CA ARG A 202 10.36 -10.10 22.30
C ARG A 202 10.25 -9.03 23.39
N LEU A 203 9.02 -8.64 23.72
CA LEU A 203 8.71 -7.77 24.86
C LEU A 203 7.41 -8.16 25.57
N GLU A 204 7.22 -7.66 26.79
CA GLU A 204 5.94 -7.72 27.51
C GLU A 204 5.30 -6.34 27.55
N ALA A 205 4.01 -6.25 27.21
CA ALA A 205 3.27 -5.00 27.30
C ALA A 205 1.90 -5.17 27.97
N ALA A 206 1.44 -4.12 28.62
CA ALA A 206 0.13 -4.07 29.27
C ALA A 206 -0.88 -3.26 28.45
N LYS A 207 -2.15 -3.65 28.54
CA LYS A 207 -3.27 -2.90 27.97
C LYS A 207 -3.20 -1.40 28.30
N GLY A 208 -3.29 -0.59 27.25
CA GLY A 208 -3.31 0.87 27.28
C GLY A 208 -1.94 1.53 27.30
N GLU A 209 -0.85 0.76 27.29
CA GLU A 209 0.49 1.27 27.00
C GLU A 209 0.64 1.59 25.51
N THR A 210 1.59 2.46 25.17
CA THR A 210 1.96 2.75 23.78
C THR A 210 3.36 2.25 23.54
N LEU A 211 3.51 1.33 22.59
CA LEU A 211 4.79 0.86 22.07
C LEU A 211 5.22 1.80 20.94
N THR A 212 6.46 2.28 20.98
CA THR A 212 7.12 2.91 19.84
C THR A 212 8.34 2.10 19.43
N VAL A 213 8.55 2.01 18.13
CA VAL A 213 9.71 1.38 17.49
C VAL A 213 10.27 2.38 16.50
N ASP A 214 11.52 2.74 16.68
CA ASP A 214 12.29 3.58 15.76
C ASP A 214 13.45 2.73 15.20
N ILE A 215 13.55 2.65 13.87
CA ILE A 215 14.65 1.98 13.18
C ILE A 215 15.39 3.02 12.36
N ALA A 216 16.70 3.12 12.52
CA ALA A 216 17.56 3.90 11.64
C ALA A 216 18.37 2.94 10.76
N PRO A 217 17.91 2.62 9.53
CA PRO A 217 18.67 1.78 8.62
C PRO A 217 19.95 2.50 8.16
N GLU A 218 20.99 1.71 7.90
CA GLU A 218 22.23 2.16 7.30
C GLU A 218 22.48 1.44 5.97
N GLY A 219 23.16 2.12 5.04
CA GLY A 219 23.52 1.53 3.76
C GLY A 219 22.34 1.42 2.80
N ASP A 220 22.15 0.23 2.21
CA ASP A 220 21.14 -0.03 1.18
C ASP A 220 19.86 -0.68 1.76
N LEU A 221 19.79 -0.91 3.08
CA LEU A 221 18.64 -1.53 3.73
C LEU A 221 17.40 -0.63 3.62
N VAL A 222 16.35 -1.17 3.01
CA VAL A 222 14.99 -0.65 3.09
C VAL A 222 14.30 -1.44 4.21
N ALA A 223 14.30 -0.87 5.41
CA ALA A 223 13.84 -1.57 6.60
C ALA A 223 12.31 -1.54 6.75
N ASN A 224 11.78 -2.62 7.32
CA ASN A 224 10.41 -2.72 7.82
C ASN A 224 10.43 -2.96 9.33
N ALA A 225 9.52 -2.33 10.05
CA ALA A 225 9.20 -2.59 11.45
C ALA A 225 7.84 -3.29 11.52
N LEU A 226 7.80 -4.50 12.04
CA LEU A 226 6.58 -5.31 12.14
C LEU A 226 6.25 -5.60 13.59
N LEU A 227 4.98 -5.55 13.98
CA LEU A 227 4.55 -5.94 15.33
C LEU A 227 3.58 -7.11 15.28
N TYR A 228 3.96 -8.21 15.92
CA TYR A 228 3.15 -9.42 16.08
C TYR A 228 2.68 -9.61 17.52
N ASP A 229 1.52 -10.24 17.68
CA ASP A 229 1.10 -10.83 18.97
C ASP A 229 1.76 -12.21 19.20
N ALA A 230 1.37 -12.89 20.30
CA ALA A 230 1.95 -14.17 20.68
C ALA A 230 1.50 -15.35 19.80
N GLU A 231 0.43 -15.16 19.07
CA GLU A 231 -0.14 -16.12 18.14
C GLU A 231 0.41 -15.94 16.71
N GLY A 232 1.26 -14.93 16.49
CA GLY A 232 1.85 -14.62 15.19
C GLY A 232 0.95 -13.78 14.29
N ASN A 233 -0.11 -13.17 14.82
CA ASN A 233 -0.93 -12.25 14.03
C ASN A 233 -0.22 -10.90 13.91
N LEU A 234 -0.07 -10.39 12.68
CA LEU A 234 0.44 -9.06 12.43
C LEU A 234 -0.58 -8.01 12.93
N LEU A 235 -0.14 -7.14 13.83
CA LEU A 235 -0.96 -6.08 14.40
C LEU A 235 -0.83 -4.76 13.62
N VAL A 236 0.41 -4.39 13.28
CA VAL A 236 0.75 -3.18 12.51
C VAL A 236 2.15 -3.35 11.91
N GLY A 237 2.35 -2.77 10.73
CA GLY A 237 3.64 -2.63 10.07
C GLY A 237 3.97 -1.17 9.80
N SER A 238 5.24 -0.89 9.58
CA SER A 238 5.72 0.37 9.04
C SER A 238 6.94 0.07 8.19
N GLN A 239 7.04 0.68 7.02
CA GLN A 239 8.14 0.45 6.09
C GLN A 239 8.82 1.76 5.73
N ASP A 240 10.12 1.70 5.48
CA ASP A 240 10.84 2.81 4.86
C ASP A 240 10.43 2.92 3.39
N MET A 241 9.30 3.59 3.15
CA MET A 241 8.79 3.84 1.80
C MET A 241 9.82 4.54 0.91
N THR A 242 10.76 5.31 1.49
CA THR A 242 11.69 6.16 0.74
C THR A 242 13.06 5.52 0.52
N GLY A 243 13.42 4.48 1.28
CA GLY A 243 14.76 3.90 1.31
C GLY A 243 15.83 4.89 1.81
N GLU A 244 15.42 5.97 2.48
CA GLU A 244 16.30 7.04 2.99
C GLU A 244 15.91 7.45 4.42
N GLY A 245 14.94 6.76 5.03
CA GLY A 245 14.22 7.21 6.20
C GLY A 245 14.40 6.32 7.42
N ALA A 246 14.34 6.92 8.61
CA ALA A 246 14.09 6.16 9.81
C ALA A 246 12.65 5.60 9.75
N VAL A 247 12.49 4.30 10.02
CA VAL A 247 11.18 3.68 10.16
C VAL A 247 10.63 4.00 11.53
N HIS A 248 9.36 4.39 11.59
CA HIS A 248 8.67 4.64 12.84
C HIS A 248 7.37 3.85 12.90
N LEU A 249 7.16 3.11 13.99
CA LEU A 249 5.93 2.39 14.29
C LEU A 249 5.47 2.75 15.70
N SER A 250 4.19 3.06 15.85
CA SER A 250 3.58 3.39 17.13
C SER A 250 2.22 2.72 17.31
N GLN A 251 2.10 1.89 18.35
CA GLN A 251 0.93 1.06 18.61
C GLN A 251 0.45 1.18 20.05
N ARG A 252 -0.85 1.45 20.22
CA ARG A 252 -1.52 1.30 21.50
C ARG A 252 -1.85 -0.17 21.76
N ILE A 253 -1.40 -0.69 22.90
CA ILE A 253 -1.56 -2.08 23.27
C ILE A 253 -2.98 -2.34 23.77
N GLU A 254 -3.73 -3.19 23.07
CA GLU A 254 -5.15 -3.44 23.39
C GLU A 254 -5.36 -4.50 24.47
N GLU A 255 -4.43 -5.45 24.56
CA GLU A 255 -4.48 -6.53 25.53
C GLU A 255 -3.14 -6.65 26.26
N ARG A 256 -3.12 -7.27 27.44
CA ARG A 256 -1.84 -7.57 28.07
C ARG A 256 -1.30 -8.84 27.43
N GLY A 257 -0.05 -8.82 26.99
CA GLY A 257 0.57 -10.01 26.42
C GLY A 257 2.04 -9.85 26.12
N THR A 258 2.57 -10.92 25.54
CA THR A 258 3.87 -10.93 24.88
C THR A 258 3.69 -10.45 23.45
N TYR A 259 4.60 -9.61 22.98
CA TYR A 259 4.62 -9.07 21.63
C TYR A 259 6.00 -9.25 21.01
N TYR A 260 6.05 -9.24 19.69
CA TYR A 260 7.28 -9.42 18.93
C TYR A 260 7.43 -8.30 17.90
N VAL A 261 8.53 -7.57 17.98
CA VAL A 261 8.95 -6.63 16.94
C VAL A 261 9.88 -7.39 16.00
N ALA A 262 9.60 -7.37 14.70
CA ALA A 262 10.53 -7.89 13.69
C ALA A 262 11.11 -6.75 12.86
N VAL A 263 12.40 -6.84 12.54
CA VAL A 263 13.08 -5.97 11.59
C VAL A 263 13.51 -6.81 10.38
N GLY A 264 13.17 -6.37 9.17
CA GLY A 264 13.53 -7.07 7.94
C GLY A 264 13.34 -6.18 6.71
N ASN A 265 13.42 -6.74 5.51
CA ASN A 265 13.10 -6.03 4.26
C ASN A 265 11.71 -6.36 3.70
N HIS A 266 11.06 -7.42 4.19
CA HIS A 266 9.72 -7.90 3.82
C HIS A 266 9.01 -8.51 5.04
N TYR A 267 7.97 -9.31 4.82
CA TYR A 267 7.24 -10.08 5.81
C TYR A 267 7.70 -11.53 5.70
N PRO A 268 7.86 -12.25 6.81
CA PRO A 268 7.90 -13.70 6.75
C PRO A 268 6.49 -14.23 6.45
N ASP A 269 6.38 -15.21 5.54
CA ASP A 269 5.10 -15.89 5.26
C ASP A 269 4.56 -16.63 6.50
N ASP A 270 5.45 -17.11 7.38
CA ASP A 270 5.15 -17.67 8.70
C ASP A 270 6.13 -17.09 9.73
N PRO A 271 5.70 -16.21 10.66
CA PRO A 271 6.61 -15.61 11.65
C PRO A 271 7.16 -16.62 12.68
N PHE A 272 6.77 -17.91 12.60
CA PHE A 272 7.35 -19.00 13.39
C PHE A 272 8.41 -19.83 12.64
N ASP A 273 8.63 -19.58 11.35
CA ASP A 273 9.66 -20.25 10.53
C ASP A 273 10.65 -19.21 9.96
N PRO A 274 11.93 -19.22 10.39
CA PRO A 274 12.91 -18.23 9.95
C PRO A 274 13.25 -18.33 8.45
N ALA A 275 12.87 -19.44 7.79
CA ALA A 275 13.08 -19.65 6.36
C ALA A 275 11.88 -19.24 5.49
N SER A 276 10.80 -18.72 6.07
CA SER A 276 9.53 -18.47 5.38
C SER A 276 9.49 -17.16 4.60
N GLY A 277 10.61 -16.44 4.47
CA GLY A 277 10.61 -15.21 3.70
C GLY A 277 10.46 -15.48 2.18
N PRO A 278 9.89 -14.53 1.42
CA PRO A 278 9.67 -14.72 -0.01
C PRO A 278 10.95 -14.55 -0.84
N ALA A 279 11.88 -13.68 -0.40
CA ALA A 279 13.17 -13.42 -1.04
C ALA A 279 14.00 -12.39 -0.25
N VAL A 280 15.30 -12.31 -0.59
CA VAL A 280 16.16 -11.17 -0.23
C VAL A 280 16.03 -10.04 -1.28
N ILE A 281 15.69 -8.82 -0.84
CA ILE A 281 15.69 -7.62 -1.70
C ILE A 281 16.80 -6.65 -1.29
N THR A 282 16.79 -6.20 -0.02
CA THR A 282 17.84 -5.34 0.54
C THR A 282 18.31 -5.84 1.89
N GLU A 283 19.56 -5.56 2.24
CA GLU A 283 20.21 -6.03 3.46
C GLU A 283 21.11 -4.91 3.99
N GLY A 284 21.35 -4.89 5.30
CA GLY A 284 22.23 -3.91 5.89
C GLY A 284 22.08 -3.74 7.41
N PRO A 285 22.99 -2.96 8.01
CA PRO A 285 22.93 -2.64 9.42
C PRO A 285 21.79 -1.69 9.74
N TYR A 286 21.35 -1.70 11.01
CA TYR A 286 20.41 -0.72 11.54
C TYR A 286 20.63 -0.45 13.04
N GLU A 287 20.18 0.71 13.49
CA GLU A 287 19.94 1.00 14.91
C GLU A 287 18.45 0.82 15.23
N LEU A 288 18.13 0.29 16.41
CA LEU A 288 16.77 0.03 16.87
C LEU A 288 16.56 0.60 18.28
N ASP A 289 15.56 1.46 18.42
CA ASP A 289 15.02 1.93 19.69
C ASP A 289 13.59 1.40 19.88
N VAL A 290 13.34 0.76 21.02
CA VAL A 290 12.00 0.25 21.39
C VAL A 290 11.61 0.82 22.74
N THR A 291 10.48 1.51 22.82
CA THR A 291 9.99 2.11 24.07
C THR A 291 8.53 1.78 24.36
N LEU A 292 8.21 1.66 25.65
CA LEU A 292 6.88 1.45 26.19
C LEU A 292 6.49 2.64 27.06
N HIS A 293 5.64 3.51 26.53
CA HIS A 293 5.03 4.59 27.30
C HIS A 293 3.93 4.03 28.20
N ALA A 294 3.94 4.43 29.47
CA ALA A 294 2.87 4.04 30.39
C ALA A 294 1.53 4.60 29.91
N ARG A 295 0.43 3.96 30.31
CA ARG A 295 -0.92 4.46 30.00
C ARG A 295 -1.07 5.92 30.45
N GLY A 296 -1.50 6.79 29.53
CA GLY A 296 -1.64 8.23 29.79
C GLY A 296 -0.30 8.92 30.08
N ALA A 297 0.79 8.40 29.50
CA ALA A 297 2.09 9.07 29.45
C ALA A 297 2.45 9.54 28.04
N ALA A 298 1.82 8.97 27.00
CA ALA A 298 1.78 9.53 25.66
C ALA A 298 0.65 10.55 25.63
N ASP A 299 0.97 11.75 25.15
CA ASP A 299 -0.02 12.81 24.98
C ASP A 299 -0.79 12.64 23.67
N THR A 300 -2.04 13.05 23.66
CA THR A 300 -2.90 12.97 22.47
C THR A 300 -3.90 14.11 22.49
N ASP A 301 -3.81 14.95 21.46
CA ASP A 301 -4.73 16.05 21.26
C ASP A 301 -5.83 15.64 20.29
N VAL A 302 -7.08 15.93 20.65
CA VAL A 302 -8.23 15.52 19.85
C VAL A 302 -9.05 16.72 19.41
N TYR A 303 -9.34 16.78 18.11
CA TYR A 303 -10.04 17.86 17.46
C TYR A 303 -11.35 17.39 16.86
N ALA A 304 -12.45 18.05 17.22
CA ALA A 304 -13.76 17.68 16.70
C ALA A 304 -14.14 18.51 15.48
N VAL A 305 -14.36 17.86 14.33
CA VAL A 305 -14.61 18.47 13.03
C VAL A 305 -16.02 18.12 12.54
N PRO A 306 -16.91 19.10 12.33
CA PRO A 306 -18.23 18.82 11.76
C PRO A 306 -18.12 18.64 10.25
N LEU A 307 -18.57 17.51 9.74
CA LEU A 307 -18.48 17.11 8.34
C LEU A 307 -19.85 16.69 7.79
N ARG A 308 -20.00 16.80 6.47
CA ARG A 308 -21.17 16.36 5.72
C ARG A 308 -20.83 15.11 4.94
N GLN A 309 -21.82 14.24 4.74
CA GLN A 309 -21.68 13.08 3.86
C GLN A 309 -21.17 13.52 2.47
N GLY A 310 -20.11 12.86 1.99
CA GLY A 310 -19.39 13.17 0.74
C GLY A 310 -18.35 14.29 0.85
N ASP A 311 -18.10 14.83 2.04
CA ASP A 311 -16.89 15.64 2.26
C ASP A 311 -15.69 14.70 2.23
N VAL A 312 -14.58 15.17 1.66
CA VAL A 312 -13.28 14.52 1.73
C VAL A 312 -12.46 15.27 2.75
N LEU A 313 -12.28 14.67 3.92
CA LEU A 313 -11.39 15.16 4.98
C LEU A 313 -9.96 14.82 4.58
N GLY A 314 -9.05 15.78 4.75
CA GLY A 314 -7.61 15.56 4.69
C GLY A 314 -6.95 16.26 5.86
N ALA A 315 -6.02 15.57 6.52
CA ALA A 315 -5.29 16.10 7.65
C ALA A 315 -3.83 15.64 7.61
N THR A 316 -2.90 16.55 7.90
CA THR A 316 -1.46 16.26 7.94
C THR A 316 -0.83 16.98 9.11
N VAL A 317 0.22 16.39 9.70
CA VAL A 317 0.93 16.96 10.85
C VAL A 317 2.41 17.15 10.56
N THR A 318 3.00 18.20 11.13
CA THR A 318 4.44 18.53 11.06
C THR A 318 4.96 18.89 12.44
N GLY A 319 6.28 18.89 12.64
CA GLY A 319 6.89 19.24 13.92
C GLY A 319 7.25 17.99 14.72
N SER A 320 6.93 17.96 16.00
CA SER A 320 7.24 16.85 16.91
C SER A 320 6.36 15.61 16.70
N ALA A 321 5.09 15.81 16.32
CA ALA A 321 4.09 14.76 16.22
C ALA A 321 4.29 13.90 14.97
N ARG A 322 4.07 12.59 15.10
CA ARG A 322 4.38 11.56 14.09
C ARG A 322 3.18 10.69 13.74
N GLN A 323 2.05 10.85 14.43
CA GLN A 323 0.85 10.08 14.15
C GLN A 323 -0.39 10.97 14.06
N ILE A 324 -1.24 10.65 13.11
CA ILE A 324 -2.57 11.22 12.97
C ILE A 324 -3.61 10.12 12.82
N ALA A 325 -4.78 10.31 13.42
CA ALA A 325 -5.92 9.41 13.20
C ALA A 325 -7.23 10.18 13.06
N VAL A 326 -8.14 9.58 12.30
CA VAL A 326 -9.52 10.01 12.12
C VAL A 326 -10.40 8.96 12.77
N HIS A 327 -11.33 9.41 13.62
CA HIS A 327 -12.32 8.58 14.25
C HIS A 327 -13.73 9.09 13.98
N GLU A 328 -14.69 8.18 13.99
CA GLU A 328 -16.09 8.54 14.19
C GLU A 328 -16.32 9.04 15.63
N LEU A 329 -17.49 9.64 15.91
CA LEU A 329 -17.78 10.24 17.22
C LEU A 329 -17.87 9.22 18.36
N ASP A 330 -18.25 7.98 18.06
CA ASP A 330 -18.27 6.87 19.01
C ASP A 330 -16.87 6.31 19.32
N GLY A 331 -15.84 6.79 18.62
CA GLY A 331 -14.44 6.44 18.83
C GLY A 331 -13.92 5.39 17.84
N ASP A 332 -14.77 4.88 16.94
CA ASP A 332 -14.37 3.90 15.95
C ASP A 332 -13.29 4.48 15.02
N LEU A 333 -12.19 3.75 14.87
CA LEU A 333 -11.07 4.17 14.04
C LEU A 333 -11.45 4.06 12.57
N VAL A 334 -11.36 5.18 11.86
CA VAL A 334 -11.56 5.24 10.42
C VAL A 334 -10.23 5.01 9.71
N GLN A 335 -9.27 5.92 9.90
CA GLN A 335 -7.92 5.80 9.35
C GLN A 335 -6.92 6.38 10.34
N ARG A 336 -5.84 5.65 10.58
CA ARG A 336 -4.63 6.12 11.28
C ARG A 336 -3.46 6.03 10.31
N SER A 337 -2.53 6.98 10.42
CA SER A 337 -1.27 6.95 9.71
C SER A 337 -0.13 7.43 10.58
N SER A 338 1.04 6.80 10.43
CA SER A 338 2.34 7.27 10.92
C SER A 338 3.30 7.67 9.80
N VAL A 339 2.78 7.74 8.57
CA VAL A 339 3.51 8.12 7.35
C VAL A 339 2.72 9.15 6.56
N ASP A 340 3.34 9.77 5.55
CA ASP A 340 2.67 10.73 4.68
C ASP A 340 2.27 10.11 3.33
N PRO A 341 1.10 9.44 3.23
CA PRO A 341 0.58 9.01 1.94
C PRO A 341 0.18 10.19 1.02
N GLY A 342 0.24 11.44 1.50
CA GLY A 342 -0.11 12.60 0.69
C GLY A 342 0.87 12.90 -0.45
N ILE A 343 2.05 12.30 -0.44
CA ILE A 343 3.03 12.39 -1.53
C ILE A 343 2.58 11.69 -2.81
N ILE A 344 1.68 10.70 -2.71
CA ILE A 344 1.15 9.94 -3.84
C ILE A 344 -0.22 10.49 -4.28
N TYR A 345 -0.63 11.65 -3.76
CA TYR A 345 -1.78 12.38 -4.27
C TYR A 345 -1.43 13.13 -5.55
N PRO A 346 -2.39 13.35 -6.47
CA PRO A 346 -2.16 14.22 -7.62
C PRO A 346 -1.70 15.61 -7.17
N ASP A 347 -0.90 16.26 -7.99
CA ASP A 347 -0.36 17.57 -7.66
C ASP A 347 -1.42 18.65 -7.44
N ASP A 348 -2.54 18.54 -8.15
CA ASP A 348 -3.70 19.44 -8.08
C ASP A 348 -4.71 19.02 -6.99
N SER A 349 -4.44 17.96 -6.22
CA SER A 349 -5.28 17.57 -5.11
C SER A 349 -5.35 18.70 -4.07
N PRO A 350 -6.56 19.10 -3.63
CA PRO A 350 -6.71 20.11 -2.61
C PRO A 350 -6.42 19.57 -1.21
N LEU A 351 -6.12 18.29 -1.02
CA LEU A 351 -5.86 17.73 0.31
C LEU A 351 -4.54 18.24 0.91
N ALA A 352 -4.33 17.99 2.20
CA ALA A 352 -3.10 18.34 2.86
C ALA A 352 -2.06 17.22 2.68
N ARG A 353 -0.79 17.58 2.46
CA ARG A 353 0.36 16.68 2.22
C ARG A 353 1.66 17.34 2.69
N GLY A 354 2.75 16.59 2.72
CA GLY A 354 4.11 17.07 3.03
C GLY A 354 4.44 17.10 4.53
N GLY A 355 3.81 16.23 5.31
CA GLY A 355 3.96 16.15 6.77
C GLY A 355 4.76 14.94 7.25
N ASN A 356 4.84 14.78 8.57
CA ASN A 356 5.33 13.55 9.20
C ASN A 356 4.31 12.42 9.04
N ALA A 357 3.02 12.75 9.17
CA ALA A 357 1.92 11.82 8.93
C ALA A 357 0.70 12.50 8.31
N THR A 358 -0.01 11.79 7.44
CA THR A 358 -1.23 12.25 6.76
C THR A 358 -2.32 11.19 6.80
N ALA A 359 -3.55 11.60 7.07
CA ALA A 359 -4.75 10.78 6.95
C ALA A 359 -5.81 11.50 6.12
N ASN A 360 -6.66 10.72 5.46
CA ASN A 360 -7.81 11.22 4.74
C ASN A 360 -9.06 10.40 5.10
N HIS A 361 -10.24 10.88 4.74
CA HIS A 361 -11.46 10.11 4.85
C HIS A 361 -12.55 10.70 3.96
N VAL A 362 -13.25 9.83 3.23
CA VAL A 362 -14.47 10.21 2.53
C VAL A 362 -15.67 9.97 3.44
N VAL A 363 -16.30 11.06 3.85
CA VAL A 363 -17.28 11.08 4.94
C VAL A 363 -18.55 10.34 4.56
N GLU A 364 -18.81 9.21 5.21
CA GLU A 364 -19.98 8.37 4.97
C GLU A 364 -21.27 8.96 5.52
N ARG A 365 -21.19 9.60 6.69
CA ARG A 365 -22.34 10.11 7.41
C ARG A 365 -22.11 11.53 7.88
N THR A 366 -23.11 12.39 7.71
CA THR A 366 -23.06 13.77 8.24
C THR A 366 -23.01 13.71 9.76
N GLY A 367 -21.99 14.34 10.36
CA GLY A 367 -21.74 14.18 11.78
C GLY A 367 -20.54 14.98 12.27
N LEU A 368 -20.13 14.65 13.49
CA LEU A 368 -18.87 15.11 14.08
C LEU A 368 -17.87 13.97 13.95
N TYR A 369 -16.67 14.27 13.46
CA TYR A 369 -15.55 13.34 13.41
C TYR A 369 -14.44 13.87 14.31
N LEU A 370 -13.62 12.98 14.84
CA LEU A 370 -12.49 13.34 15.68
C LEU A 370 -11.21 13.16 14.86
N VAL A 371 -10.33 14.15 14.92
CA VAL A 371 -8.98 14.09 14.37
C VAL A 371 -8.03 14.13 15.56
N SER A 372 -7.28 13.07 15.80
CA SER A 372 -6.31 13.00 16.89
C SER A 372 -4.89 13.16 16.37
N VAL A 373 -4.07 13.90 17.09
CA VAL A 373 -2.63 14.05 16.88
C VAL A 373 -1.91 13.46 18.08
N SER A 374 -0.91 12.63 17.83
CA SER A 374 -0.18 11.95 18.91
C SER A 374 1.24 11.62 18.47
N ASP A 375 1.96 10.95 19.37
CA ASP A 375 3.25 10.30 19.10
C ASP A 375 4.37 11.29 18.76
N GLY A 376 5.08 11.72 19.81
CA GLY A 376 6.06 12.79 19.73
C GLY A 376 6.07 13.62 21.02
N ALA A 377 7.05 14.51 21.17
CA ALA A 377 7.13 15.44 22.29
C ALA A 377 7.57 16.84 21.83
N GLY A 378 6.81 17.87 22.18
CA GLY A 378 7.04 19.27 21.82
C GLY A 378 6.04 19.83 20.80
N ASP A 379 6.37 21.01 20.27
CA ASP A 379 5.50 21.75 19.34
C ASP A 379 5.21 20.97 18.03
N TYR A 380 3.95 21.00 17.60
CA TYR A 380 3.54 20.51 16.29
C TYR A 380 2.59 21.49 15.58
N ALA A 381 2.37 21.24 14.29
CA ALA A 381 1.35 21.92 13.52
C ALA A 381 0.53 20.92 12.70
N LEU A 382 -0.78 20.90 13.00
CA LEU A 382 -1.80 20.16 12.27
C LEU A 382 -2.40 21.06 11.18
N THR A 383 -2.39 20.61 9.93
CA THR A 383 -3.24 21.18 8.89
C THR A 383 -4.39 20.23 8.63
N VAL A 384 -5.62 20.70 8.82
CA VAL A 384 -6.85 19.92 8.60
C VAL A 384 -7.78 20.69 7.69
N GLY A 385 -8.41 19.99 6.76
CA GLY A 385 -9.37 20.58 5.84
C GLY A 385 -10.36 19.57 5.32
N ALA A 386 -11.48 20.06 4.81
CA ALA A 386 -12.46 19.23 4.14
C ALA A 386 -12.89 19.88 2.83
N HIS A 387 -13.03 19.06 1.79
CA HIS A 387 -13.35 19.47 0.43
C HIS A 387 -14.54 18.69 -0.10
N ARG A 388 -15.29 19.25 -1.05
CA ARG A 388 -16.31 18.49 -1.76
C ARG A 388 -15.67 17.83 -2.96
N ALA A 389 -15.83 16.51 -3.09
CA ALA A 389 -15.47 15.81 -4.32
C ALA A 389 -16.20 16.47 -5.52
N PRO A 390 -15.57 16.57 -6.69
CA PRO A 390 -16.25 17.07 -7.89
C PRO A 390 -17.48 16.21 -8.20
N SER A 391 -18.62 16.83 -8.50
CA SER A 391 -19.80 16.08 -8.94
C SER A 391 -19.72 15.77 -10.44
N THR A 392 -20.05 14.55 -10.85
CA THR A 392 -20.38 14.18 -12.23
C THR A 392 -21.73 14.77 -12.68
N ARG A 393 -22.55 15.22 -11.72
CA ARG A 393 -23.90 15.78 -11.93
C ARG A 393 -24.03 17.28 -11.68
N GLY A 394 -23.30 18.07 -12.45
CA GLY A 394 -23.85 19.30 -13.05
C GLY A 394 -24.14 20.50 -12.12
N ASP A 395 -23.33 20.73 -11.09
CA ASP A 395 -23.32 22.06 -10.47
C ASP A 395 -22.59 23.09 -11.36
N THR A 396 -21.74 22.60 -12.29
CA THR A 396 -21.07 23.43 -13.30
C THR A 396 -21.51 23.06 -14.72
N PRO A 397 -21.99 24.02 -15.55
CA PRO A 397 -22.23 23.77 -16.97
C PRO A 397 -20.94 23.33 -17.68
N GLY A 398 -20.86 22.05 -18.07
CA GLY A 398 -19.70 21.47 -18.75
C GLY A 398 -19.09 20.25 -18.05
N GLU A 399 -19.44 19.97 -16.79
CA GLU A 399 -19.01 18.73 -16.10
C GLU A 399 -19.62 17.50 -16.80
N ARG A 400 -18.75 16.60 -17.24
CA ARG A 400 -19.11 15.33 -17.87
C ARG A 400 -19.05 14.20 -16.85
N VAL A 401 -19.88 13.18 -17.09
CA VAL A 401 -19.75 11.84 -16.50
C VAL A 401 -18.30 11.38 -16.61
N GLN A 402 -17.73 10.85 -15.52
CA GLN A 402 -16.36 10.30 -15.55
C GLN A 402 -16.32 9.22 -16.60
N THR A 403 -15.33 9.31 -17.48
CA THR A 403 -15.08 8.24 -18.45
C THR A 403 -13.76 7.57 -18.12
N ILE A 404 -13.77 6.25 -18.06
CA ILE A 404 -12.58 5.43 -17.97
C ILE A 404 -12.43 4.75 -19.33
N LEU A 405 -11.34 5.09 -20.03
CA LEU A 405 -10.97 4.51 -21.32
C LEU A 405 -9.92 3.41 -21.09
N LEU A 406 -10.22 2.19 -21.53
CA LEU A 406 -9.24 1.12 -21.63
C LEU A 406 -8.54 1.18 -23.00
N ASP A 407 -7.23 1.39 -23.02
CA ASP A 407 -6.41 1.55 -24.23
C ASP A 407 -5.56 0.29 -24.46
N PHE A 408 -5.94 -0.54 -25.43
CA PHE A 408 -5.29 -1.81 -25.77
C PHE A 408 -4.33 -1.67 -26.96
N SER A 409 -4.29 -0.49 -27.60
CA SER A 409 -3.61 -0.25 -28.87
C SER A 409 -2.08 -0.18 -28.79
N GLY A 410 -1.51 -0.14 -27.58
CA GLY A 410 -0.08 0.09 -27.38
C GLY A 410 0.30 1.55 -27.69
N PRO A 411 -0.23 2.53 -26.96
CA PRO A 411 -0.02 3.94 -27.26
C PRO A 411 1.40 4.38 -26.93
N SER A 412 1.80 5.55 -27.45
CA SER A 412 2.89 6.31 -26.86
C SER A 412 2.38 7.09 -25.64
N PHE A 413 3.13 7.14 -24.54
CA PHE A 413 2.79 7.94 -23.36
C PHE A 413 4.05 8.47 -22.65
N ASP A 414 3.94 9.54 -21.87
CA ASP A 414 5.05 10.01 -21.03
C ASP A 414 4.97 9.34 -19.66
N ASN A 415 5.91 8.45 -19.34
CA ASN A 415 5.89 7.69 -18.10
C ASN A 415 6.27 8.54 -16.87
N ARG A 416 6.68 9.80 -17.04
CA ARG A 416 6.96 10.73 -15.94
C ARG A 416 5.76 10.95 -15.01
N VAL A 417 4.54 10.70 -15.49
CA VAL A 417 3.32 10.76 -14.69
C VAL A 417 3.42 9.83 -13.47
N PHE A 418 4.11 8.70 -13.59
CA PHE A 418 4.29 7.73 -12.50
C PHE A 418 5.40 8.11 -11.50
N GLY A 419 5.96 9.33 -11.59
CA GLY A 419 6.92 9.84 -10.62
C GLY A 419 8.17 8.96 -10.47
N ALA A 420 8.47 8.54 -9.24
CA ALA A 420 9.62 7.69 -8.95
C ALA A 420 9.52 6.28 -9.56
N ASN A 421 8.33 5.88 -10.02
CA ASN A 421 8.15 4.57 -10.62
C ASN A 421 8.66 4.51 -12.06
N ALA A 422 8.96 5.68 -12.66
CA ALA A 422 9.63 5.78 -13.95
C ALA A 422 11.15 5.58 -13.82
N LEU A 423 11.60 4.33 -13.90
CA LEU A 423 13.03 3.97 -13.83
C LEU A 423 13.85 4.57 -14.97
N GLU A 424 13.25 4.73 -16.15
CA GLU A 424 13.83 5.57 -17.20
C GLU A 424 12.78 6.58 -17.71
N PRO A 425 12.76 7.82 -17.18
CA PRO A 425 11.71 8.80 -17.47
C PRO A 425 11.72 9.32 -18.92
N GLY A 426 10.59 9.27 -19.61
CA GLY A 426 10.51 9.59 -21.03
C GLY A 426 9.16 9.29 -21.68
N VAL A 427 9.03 9.74 -22.92
CA VAL A 427 7.98 9.21 -23.80
C VAL A 427 8.36 7.78 -24.18
N ARG A 428 7.43 6.87 -23.98
CA ARG A 428 7.54 5.43 -24.20
C ARG A 428 6.57 4.99 -25.27
N ASP A 429 6.98 4.01 -26.06
CA ASP A 429 6.13 3.33 -27.05
C ASP A 429 5.87 1.91 -26.53
N LEU A 430 4.61 1.52 -26.45
CA LEU A 430 4.22 0.22 -25.90
C LEU A 430 3.76 -0.73 -27.00
N SER A 431 4.00 -2.02 -26.80
CA SER A 431 3.39 -3.06 -27.63
C SER A 431 1.87 -3.17 -27.33
N PRO A 432 1.02 -3.39 -28.35
CA PRO A 432 -0.42 -3.59 -28.15
C PRO A 432 -0.74 -4.90 -27.41
N MET A 433 -1.93 -4.98 -26.81
CA MET A 433 -2.38 -6.17 -26.08
C MET A 433 -2.35 -7.46 -26.92
N ARG A 434 -2.66 -7.40 -28.22
CA ARG A 434 -2.58 -8.58 -29.12
C ARG A 434 -1.23 -9.28 -29.15
N ASP A 435 -0.14 -8.59 -28.85
CA ASP A 435 1.20 -9.18 -28.90
C ASP A 435 1.43 -10.16 -27.73
N PHE A 436 0.60 -10.07 -26.68
CA PHE A 436 0.67 -10.91 -25.49
C PHE A 436 -0.30 -12.11 -25.52
N LEU A 437 -1.32 -12.07 -26.38
CA LEU A 437 -2.33 -13.14 -26.51
C LEU A 437 -1.75 -14.55 -26.71
N PRO A 438 -0.69 -14.75 -27.52
CA PRO A 438 -0.10 -16.08 -27.69
C PRO A 438 0.44 -16.68 -26.40
N GLY A 439 0.80 -15.86 -25.41
CA GLY A 439 1.23 -16.34 -24.09
C GLY A 439 0.14 -17.19 -23.42
N TRP A 440 -1.11 -16.77 -23.49
CA TRP A 440 -2.26 -17.52 -22.97
C TRP A 440 -2.80 -18.59 -23.92
N GLY A 441 -2.13 -18.84 -25.04
CA GLY A 441 -2.61 -19.73 -26.10
C GLY A 441 -3.79 -19.18 -26.91
N LEU A 442 -3.97 -17.86 -26.92
CA LEU A 442 -4.97 -17.16 -27.74
C LEU A 442 -4.35 -16.66 -29.05
N GLU A 443 -5.16 -16.52 -30.09
CA GLU A 443 -4.75 -15.97 -31.38
C GLU A 443 -5.05 -14.47 -31.46
N ALA A 444 -4.39 -13.76 -32.38
CA ALA A 444 -4.66 -12.34 -32.62
C ALA A 444 -6.13 -12.07 -33.01
N SER A 445 -6.86 -13.05 -33.54
CA SER A 445 -8.29 -12.93 -33.81
C SER A 445 -9.16 -12.86 -32.55
N ASP A 446 -8.64 -13.30 -31.41
CA ASP A 446 -9.34 -13.30 -30.12
C ASP A 446 -9.24 -11.93 -29.41
N GLU A 447 -8.39 -11.02 -29.89
CA GLU A 447 -8.15 -9.68 -29.31
C GLU A 447 -9.46 -8.96 -28.99
N HIS A 448 -10.39 -8.90 -29.95
CA HIS A 448 -11.66 -8.21 -29.75
C HIS A 448 -12.50 -8.84 -28.61
N ALA A 449 -12.52 -10.16 -28.52
CA ALA A 449 -13.30 -10.87 -27.50
C ALA A 449 -12.70 -10.66 -26.10
N VAL A 450 -11.36 -10.61 -25.99
CA VAL A 450 -10.67 -10.27 -24.74
C VAL A 450 -10.93 -8.81 -24.36
N VAL A 451 -10.80 -7.85 -25.28
CA VAL A 451 -11.13 -6.43 -25.02
C VAL A 451 -12.55 -6.27 -24.50
N GLU A 452 -13.53 -6.94 -25.13
CA GLU A 452 -14.93 -6.91 -24.69
C GLU A 452 -15.10 -7.52 -23.30
N ALA A 453 -14.45 -8.65 -23.02
CA ALA A 453 -14.49 -9.31 -21.71
C ALA A 453 -13.89 -8.43 -20.60
N THR A 454 -12.69 -7.88 -20.82
CA THR A 454 -12.03 -6.94 -19.90
C THR A 454 -12.89 -5.70 -19.65
N THR A 455 -13.37 -5.05 -20.73
CA THR A 455 -14.19 -3.82 -20.62
C THR A 455 -15.48 -4.08 -19.88
N ARG A 456 -16.13 -5.23 -20.15
CA ARG A 456 -17.35 -5.63 -19.44
C ARG A 456 -17.07 -5.83 -17.96
N HIS A 457 -15.97 -6.48 -17.60
CA HIS A 457 -15.62 -6.75 -16.20
C HIS A 457 -15.36 -5.46 -15.40
N VAL A 458 -14.56 -4.54 -15.95
CA VAL A 458 -14.33 -3.22 -15.32
C VAL A 458 -15.64 -2.45 -15.17
N ARG A 459 -16.53 -2.53 -16.17
CA ARG A 459 -17.86 -1.89 -16.11
C ARG A 459 -18.74 -2.51 -15.02
N GLU A 460 -18.80 -3.83 -14.93
CA GLU A 460 -19.56 -4.53 -13.90
C GLU A 460 -19.09 -4.05 -12.51
N MET A 461 -17.77 -4.03 -12.27
CA MET A 461 -17.20 -3.64 -10.97
C MET A 461 -17.39 -2.17 -10.60
N LEU A 462 -17.16 -1.22 -11.52
CA LEU A 462 -17.16 0.21 -11.19
C LEU A 462 -18.53 0.90 -11.35
N ARG A 463 -19.44 0.29 -12.11
CA ARG A 463 -20.75 0.87 -12.42
C ARG A 463 -21.91 0.07 -11.87
N ASP A 464 -21.91 -1.24 -12.09
CA ASP A 464 -23.08 -2.08 -11.79
C ASP A 464 -23.07 -2.52 -10.32
N GLU A 465 -21.89 -2.72 -9.73
CA GLU A 465 -21.72 -3.12 -8.33
C GLU A 465 -21.61 -1.93 -7.36
N ILE A 466 -21.26 -0.73 -7.83
CA ILE A 466 -21.12 0.48 -6.99
C ILE A 466 -22.44 1.28 -6.95
N PRO A 467 -23.16 1.32 -5.82
CA PRO A 467 -24.43 2.01 -5.75
C PRO A 467 -24.30 3.51 -5.97
N GLY A 468 -24.97 4.02 -7.01
CA GLY A 468 -25.02 5.45 -7.32
C GLY A 468 -23.85 5.97 -8.14
N SER A 469 -22.96 5.10 -8.63
CA SER A 469 -21.95 5.43 -9.63
C SER A 469 -22.59 5.85 -10.97
N ASP A 470 -22.12 6.96 -11.55
CA ASP A 470 -22.54 7.45 -12.87
C ASP A 470 -21.31 7.53 -13.80
N VAL A 471 -20.54 6.43 -13.88
CA VAL A 471 -19.33 6.30 -14.72
C VAL A 471 -19.64 5.71 -16.11
N ARG A 472 -18.91 6.18 -17.13
CA ARG A 472 -18.81 5.53 -18.45
C ARG A 472 -17.51 4.73 -18.50
N VAL A 473 -17.61 3.43 -18.76
CA VAL A 473 -16.44 2.58 -19.05
C VAL A 473 -16.50 2.17 -20.53
N THR A 474 -15.43 2.48 -21.26
CA THR A 474 -15.29 2.21 -22.70
C THR A 474 -13.86 1.74 -23.04
N ASN A 475 -13.61 1.41 -24.31
CA ASN A 475 -12.30 1.04 -24.84
C ASN A 475 -11.98 1.77 -26.15
N ASP A 476 -10.71 1.69 -26.55
CA ASP A 476 -10.17 2.30 -27.76
C ASP A 476 -10.64 1.66 -29.08
N LEU A 477 -11.20 0.45 -29.06
CA LEU A 477 -11.88 -0.11 -30.25
C LEU A 477 -13.22 0.59 -30.52
N GLU A 478 -13.92 1.00 -29.46
CA GLU A 478 -15.18 1.74 -29.54
C GLU A 478 -14.98 3.25 -29.70
N ASP A 479 -14.05 3.84 -28.94
CA ASP A 479 -13.81 5.30 -28.87
C ASP A 479 -12.29 5.66 -28.96
N PRO A 480 -11.62 5.45 -30.11
CA PRO A 480 -10.15 5.56 -30.25
C PRO A 480 -9.56 6.95 -29.99
N ASP A 481 -10.35 8.02 -30.18
CA ASP A 481 -9.88 9.42 -30.09
C ASP A 481 -10.27 10.10 -28.76
N LEU A 482 -10.76 9.33 -27.78
CA LEU A 482 -11.37 9.90 -26.57
C LEU A 482 -10.37 10.44 -25.55
N PHE A 483 -9.15 9.88 -25.50
CA PHE A 483 -8.15 10.33 -24.53
C PHE A 483 -7.71 11.78 -24.77
N GLY A 484 -7.49 12.53 -23.68
CA GLY A 484 -7.17 13.96 -23.71
C GLY A 484 -8.40 14.87 -23.69
N GLU A 485 -9.61 14.30 -23.71
CA GLU A 485 -10.83 15.02 -23.40
C GLU A 485 -11.01 15.24 -21.87
N PRO A 486 -11.58 16.38 -21.43
CA PRO A 486 -11.90 16.59 -20.02
C PRO A 486 -12.82 15.51 -19.43
N GLY A 487 -12.47 15.02 -18.24
CA GLY A 487 -13.15 13.97 -17.48
C GLY A 487 -12.88 12.55 -17.96
N VAL A 488 -11.78 12.32 -18.68
CA VAL A 488 -11.40 11.01 -19.22
C VAL A 488 -10.08 10.54 -18.59
N SER A 489 -10.16 9.58 -17.68
CA SER A 489 -8.99 8.80 -17.23
C SER A 489 -8.70 7.67 -18.23
N ARG A 490 -7.45 7.25 -18.33
CA ARG A 490 -7.03 6.17 -19.23
C ARG A 490 -6.30 5.07 -18.48
N ILE A 491 -6.63 3.83 -18.80
CA ILE A 491 -5.90 2.65 -18.34
C ILE A 491 -5.32 1.99 -19.59
N ILE A 492 -4.00 1.98 -19.70
CA ILE A 492 -3.31 1.33 -20.82
C ILE A 492 -3.16 -0.15 -20.48
N VAL A 493 -3.58 -1.05 -21.37
CA VAL A 493 -3.42 -2.50 -21.19
C VAL A 493 -2.52 -3.00 -22.30
N GLY A 494 -1.24 -3.18 -22.00
CA GLY A 494 -0.23 -3.54 -22.98
C GLY A 494 1.18 -3.12 -22.57
N GLY A 495 2.14 -3.49 -23.40
CA GLY A 495 3.55 -3.22 -23.17
C GLY A 495 4.24 -4.17 -22.19
N THR A 496 5.56 -4.06 -22.15
CA THR A 496 6.47 -4.75 -21.23
C THR A 496 7.03 -3.79 -20.19
N VAL A 497 7.51 -4.30 -19.05
CA VAL A 497 8.12 -3.47 -17.98
C VAL A 497 9.28 -2.64 -18.56
N ALA A 498 10.06 -3.27 -19.46
CA ALA A 498 11.16 -2.61 -20.16
C ALA A 498 10.70 -1.53 -21.15
N GLU A 499 9.64 -1.77 -21.93
CA GLU A 499 9.08 -0.78 -22.86
C GLU A 499 8.50 0.43 -22.11
N ALA A 500 7.75 0.18 -21.04
CA ALA A 500 7.18 1.21 -20.18
C ALA A 500 8.25 1.95 -19.37
N GLY A 501 9.43 1.35 -19.18
CA GLY A 501 10.50 1.95 -18.39
C GLY A 501 10.10 2.18 -16.94
N LEU A 502 9.26 1.29 -16.42
CA LEU A 502 8.71 1.33 -15.08
C LEU A 502 9.37 0.27 -14.20
N MET A 503 9.15 0.35 -12.90
CA MET A 503 9.41 -0.79 -12.01
C MET A 503 8.48 -1.97 -12.33
N PRO A 504 8.90 -3.22 -12.06
CA PRO A 504 8.05 -4.38 -12.25
C PRO A 504 6.83 -4.33 -11.32
N ALA A 505 5.63 -4.23 -11.89
CA ALA A 505 4.34 -4.33 -11.21
C ALA A 505 3.27 -4.83 -12.20
N LEU A 506 2.26 -5.58 -11.74
CA LEU A 506 1.16 -6.05 -12.60
C LEU A 506 0.37 -4.88 -13.19
N GLY A 507 0.14 -3.86 -12.37
CA GLY A 507 -0.43 -2.59 -12.79
C GLY A 507 0.18 -1.47 -11.97
N LEU A 508 -0.05 -0.24 -12.45
CA LEU A 508 0.35 0.95 -11.74
C LEU A 508 -0.58 2.12 -12.08
N SER A 509 -1.09 2.80 -11.05
CA SER A 509 -1.79 4.08 -11.14
C SER A 509 -0.83 5.26 -10.96
N GLU A 510 -1.11 6.37 -11.66
CA GLU A 510 -0.36 7.64 -11.54
C GLU A 510 -0.37 8.16 -10.10
N SER A 511 -1.49 8.01 -9.41
CA SER A 511 -1.67 8.50 -8.05
C SER A 511 -2.76 7.72 -7.30
N VAL A 512 -2.88 8.02 -6.00
CA VAL A 512 -4.10 7.78 -5.22
C VAL A 512 -4.79 9.13 -5.00
N ASP A 513 -6.01 9.31 -5.51
CA ASP A 513 -6.73 10.60 -5.42
C ASP A 513 -8.00 10.51 -4.55
N PRO A 514 -7.90 10.59 -3.21
CA PRO A 514 -9.07 10.57 -2.35
C PRO A 514 -10.02 11.71 -2.73
N GLY A 515 -11.16 11.37 -3.33
CA GLY A 515 -12.14 12.34 -3.82
C GLY A 515 -12.15 12.59 -5.32
N ASN A 516 -11.23 11.99 -6.10
CA ASN A 516 -11.18 12.10 -7.56
C ASN A 516 -11.24 13.58 -8.02
N PHE A 517 -10.36 14.39 -7.44
CA PHE A 517 -10.20 15.80 -7.73
C PHE A 517 -9.55 16.05 -9.10
N VAL A 518 -8.67 15.16 -9.56
CA VAL A 518 -8.10 15.13 -10.90
C VAL A 518 -8.75 13.99 -11.67
N ARG A 519 -9.35 14.29 -12.82
CA ARG A 519 -10.25 13.37 -13.52
C ARG A 519 -9.72 12.89 -14.87
N GLU A 520 -8.44 13.17 -15.11
CA GLU A 520 -7.71 12.90 -16.35
C GLU A 520 -6.38 12.16 -16.06
N GLU A 521 -6.43 11.18 -15.16
CA GLU A 521 -5.26 10.40 -14.72
C GLU A 521 -4.98 9.20 -15.63
N THR A 522 -3.75 8.68 -15.56
CA THR A 522 -3.33 7.49 -16.29
C THR A 522 -2.99 6.34 -15.35
N ALA A 523 -3.40 5.13 -15.71
CA ALA A 523 -2.87 3.89 -15.17
C ALA A 523 -2.39 2.96 -16.29
N ILE A 524 -1.64 1.93 -15.93
CA ILE A 524 -1.15 0.90 -16.85
C ILE A 524 -1.32 -0.50 -16.23
N VAL A 525 -1.61 -1.48 -17.06
CA VAL A 525 -1.64 -2.92 -16.74
C VAL A 525 -0.65 -3.61 -17.67
N MET A 526 0.11 -4.57 -17.14
CA MET A 526 1.28 -5.19 -17.78
C MET A 526 1.02 -6.68 -18.11
N PRO A 527 0.34 -6.97 -19.24
CA PRO A 527 0.10 -8.33 -19.74
C PRO A 527 1.31 -9.27 -19.75
N GLU A 528 2.53 -8.75 -19.99
CA GLU A 528 3.77 -9.53 -20.01
C GLU A 528 3.96 -10.39 -18.75
N LEU A 529 3.62 -9.84 -17.58
CA LEU A 529 3.85 -10.52 -16.31
C LEU A 529 2.80 -11.61 -16.04
N MET A 530 1.66 -11.55 -16.71
CA MET A 530 0.52 -12.44 -16.51
C MET A 530 0.48 -13.58 -17.53
N ALA A 531 1.40 -13.60 -18.50
CA ALA A 531 1.39 -14.52 -19.64
C ALA A 531 2.70 -15.30 -19.78
N GLY A 532 2.63 -16.47 -20.41
CA GLY A 532 3.81 -17.28 -20.71
C GLY A 532 4.49 -17.86 -19.47
N ASP A 533 5.81 -17.98 -19.52
CA ASP A 533 6.63 -18.62 -18.48
C ASP A 533 6.94 -17.70 -17.28
N HIS A 534 6.26 -16.56 -17.15
CA HIS A 534 6.50 -15.63 -16.04
C HIS A 534 6.07 -16.26 -14.69
N PRO A 535 6.79 -16.04 -13.57
CA PRO A 535 6.49 -16.72 -12.29
C PRO A 535 5.06 -16.52 -11.75
N ILE A 536 4.46 -15.37 -12.04
CA ILE A 536 3.09 -15.06 -11.62
C ILE A 536 2.08 -15.23 -12.78
N SER A 537 2.43 -15.94 -13.85
CA SER A 537 1.57 -16.15 -15.02
C SER A 537 0.24 -16.83 -14.67
N LEU A 538 -0.81 -16.52 -15.46
CA LEU A 538 -2.11 -17.20 -15.41
C LEU A 538 -2.06 -18.60 -16.03
N ASP A 539 -1.07 -18.88 -16.89
CA ASP A 539 -0.99 -20.11 -17.68
C ASP A 539 -1.08 -21.43 -16.90
N PRO A 540 -0.50 -21.57 -15.69
CA PRO A 540 -0.64 -22.78 -14.88
C PRO A 540 -2.08 -23.16 -14.56
N PHE A 541 -3.00 -22.20 -14.62
CA PHE A 541 -4.42 -22.36 -14.31
C PHE A 541 -5.30 -22.48 -15.57
N LEU A 542 -4.72 -22.38 -16.77
CA LEU A 542 -5.43 -22.51 -18.04
C LEU A 542 -5.36 -23.94 -18.58
N THR A 543 -6.49 -24.64 -18.59
CA THR A 543 -6.58 -26.04 -19.05
C THR A 543 -7.34 -26.17 -20.38
N GLU A 544 -7.72 -27.39 -20.76
CA GLU A 544 -8.62 -27.62 -21.89
C GLU A 544 -10.08 -27.25 -21.58
N ASP A 545 -10.44 -27.20 -20.30
CA ASP A 545 -11.79 -26.85 -19.83
C ASP A 545 -11.99 -25.34 -19.66
N SER A 546 -10.91 -24.55 -19.66
CA SER A 546 -10.94 -23.10 -19.51
C SER A 546 -11.60 -22.38 -20.70
N ASP A 547 -12.52 -21.46 -20.40
CA ASP A 547 -12.79 -20.34 -21.31
C ASP A 547 -11.65 -19.32 -21.17
N ARG A 548 -10.60 -19.48 -21.99
CA ARG A 548 -9.40 -18.63 -21.97
C ARG A 548 -9.72 -17.15 -22.18
N VAL A 549 -10.71 -16.82 -23.02
CA VAL A 549 -11.09 -15.42 -23.26
C VAL A 549 -11.72 -14.84 -22.00
N GLN A 550 -12.61 -15.59 -21.34
CA GLN A 550 -13.19 -15.17 -20.07
C GLN A 550 -12.14 -15.06 -18.97
N ALA A 551 -11.26 -16.05 -18.82
CA ALA A 551 -10.18 -16.06 -17.83
C ALA A 551 -9.28 -14.83 -17.97
N VAL A 552 -8.72 -14.61 -19.16
CA VAL A 552 -7.83 -13.47 -19.43
C VAL A 552 -8.57 -12.14 -19.27
N GLY A 553 -9.80 -12.05 -19.78
CA GLY A 553 -10.62 -10.84 -19.66
C GLY A 553 -10.95 -10.48 -18.21
N GLN A 554 -11.28 -11.47 -17.38
CA GLN A 554 -11.53 -11.31 -15.95
C GLN A 554 -10.25 -10.85 -15.22
N SER A 555 -9.13 -11.54 -15.43
CA SER A 555 -7.86 -11.22 -14.78
C SER A 555 -7.37 -9.81 -15.13
N LEU A 556 -7.37 -9.44 -16.42
CA LEU A 556 -7.01 -8.07 -16.83
C LEU A 556 -8.02 -7.04 -16.31
N GLY A 557 -9.31 -7.39 -16.25
CA GLY A 557 -10.36 -6.51 -15.76
C GLY A 557 -10.23 -6.24 -14.26
N ASN A 558 -9.83 -7.25 -13.49
CA ASN A 558 -9.55 -7.16 -12.07
C ASN A 558 -8.39 -6.19 -11.79
N VAL A 559 -7.25 -6.37 -12.48
CA VAL A 559 -6.10 -5.45 -12.33
C VAL A 559 -6.46 -4.05 -12.80
N ALA A 560 -7.14 -3.90 -13.95
CA ALA A 560 -7.56 -2.57 -14.42
C ALA A 560 -8.52 -1.87 -13.43
N ALA A 561 -9.44 -2.61 -12.80
CA ALA A 561 -10.34 -2.04 -11.81
C ALA A 561 -9.64 -1.70 -10.48
N HIS A 562 -8.61 -2.48 -10.09
CA HIS A 562 -7.72 -2.17 -8.99
C HIS A 562 -6.99 -0.84 -9.22
N GLU A 563 -6.34 -0.69 -10.37
CA GLU A 563 -5.65 0.56 -10.72
C GLU A 563 -6.62 1.74 -10.82
N ALA A 564 -7.83 1.52 -11.33
CA ALA A 564 -8.87 2.52 -11.30
C ALA A 564 -9.26 2.91 -9.87
N GLY A 565 -9.28 1.95 -8.95
CA GLY A 565 -9.52 2.19 -7.53
C GLY A 565 -8.58 3.26 -6.97
N HIS A 566 -7.30 3.23 -7.32
CA HIS A 566 -6.32 4.20 -6.84
C HIS A 566 -6.61 5.64 -7.26
N PHE A 567 -6.73 5.93 -8.56
CA PHE A 567 -7.09 7.29 -8.99
C PHE A 567 -8.54 7.68 -8.63
N LEU A 568 -9.37 6.73 -8.19
CA LEU A 568 -10.67 7.02 -7.54
C LEU A 568 -10.56 7.19 -6.02
N GLY A 569 -9.36 7.03 -5.48
CA GLY A 569 -8.97 7.38 -4.12
C GLY A 569 -8.79 6.22 -3.15
N ASN A 570 -8.96 4.97 -3.58
CA ASN A 570 -8.82 3.80 -2.73
C ASN A 570 -7.34 3.52 -2.44
N PHE A 571 -7.06 3.19 -1.18
CA PHE A 571 -5.80 2.60 -0.77
C PHE A 571 -5.89 1.08 -0.85
N HIS A 572 -4.74 0.42 -0.72
CA HIS A 572 -4.77 -1.01 -0.57
C HIS A 572 -5.44 -1.45 0.73
N THR A 573 -6.01 -2.65 0.68
CA THR A 573 -6.59 -3.35 1.82
C THR A 573 -5.78 -4.60 2.17
N ASP A 574 -5.91 -5.04 3.41
CA ASP A 574 -5.19 -6.20 3.93
C ASP A 574 -5.69 -7.49 3.28
N ASP A 575 -4.75 -8.30 2.80
CA ASP A 575 -5.00 -9.59 2.15
C ASP A 575 -5.30 -10.73 3.14
N HIS A 576 -5.07 -10.52 4.44
CA HIS A 576 -5.35 -11.47 5.52
C HIS A 576 -6.77 -11.32 6.10
N ASP A 577 -7.58 -10.41 5.57
CA ASP A 577 -8.96 -10.20 6.01
C ASP A 577 -9.93 -11.28 5.47
N ASP A 578 -11.07 -11.45 6.14
CA ASP A 578 -12.11 -12.41 5.77
C ASP A 578 -12.92 -11.92 4.56
N GLY A 579 -12.27 -11.87 3.41
CA GLY A 579 -12.90 -11.47 2.17
C GLY A 579 -11.91 -10.87 1.20
N THR A 580 -12.05 -11.30 -0.03
CA THR A 580 -11.19 -10.87 -1.12
C THR A 580 -11.73 -9.58 -1.74
N SER A 581 -11.07 -8.47 -1.38
CA SER A 581 -11.30 -7.15 -1.98
C SER A 581 -10.39 -7.00 -3.20
N VAL A 582 -10.89 -6.37 -4.26
CA VAL A 582 -10.06 -6.06 -5.43
C VAL A 582 -8.86 -5.17 -5.06
N MET A 583 -8.93 -4.41 -3.97
CA MET A 583 -7.84 -3.53 -3.50
C MET A 583 -6.78 -4.23 -2.62
N ASN A 584 -6.79 -5.57 -2.49
CA ASN A 584 -5.80 -6.27 -1.67
C ASN A 584 -4.37 -6.19 -2.27
N THR A 585 -3.34 -6.00 -1.44
CA THR A 585 -1.93 -5.81 -1.88
C THR A 585 -1.19 -7.11 -2.26
N GLY A 586 -1.39 -8.22 -1.52
CA GLY A 586 -0.35 -9.25 -1.42
C GLY A 586 -0.47 -10.48 -2.31
N ASN A 587 -1.68 -10.93 -2.64
CA ASN A 587 -1.82 -12.15 -3.44
C ASN A 587 -2.09 -11.80 -4.91
N LEU A 588 -1.06 -11.69 -5.74
CA LEU A 588 -1.24 -11.38 -7.17
C LEU A 588 -2.06 -12.45 -7.93
N LEU A 589 -2.09 -13.70 -7.44
CA LEU A 589 -2.96 -14.75 -7.96
C LEU A 589 -4.44 -14.50 -7.60
N HIS A 590 -4.70 -13.68 -6.59
CA HIS A 590 -6.05 -13.23 -6.24
C HIS A 590 -6.75 -12.55 -7.42
N PHE A 591 -6.02 -11.78 -8.24
CA PHE A 591 -6.59 -11.12 -9.40
C PHE A 591 -7.09 -12.10 -10.47
N TYR A 592 -6.69 -13.37 -10.42
CA TYR A 592 -7.20 -14.41 -11.30
C TYR A 592 -8.55 -14.93 -10.84
N ALA A 593 -8.84 -14.80 -9.53
CA ALA A 593 -10.08 -15.20 -8.90
C ALA A 593 -10.48 -16.64 -9.25
N ILE A 594 -9.48 -17.53 -9.21
CA ILE A 594 -9.62 -18.93 -9.59
C ILE A 594 -10.52 -19.65 -8.59
N GLY A 595 -11.48 -20.40 -9.11
CA GLY A 595 -12.43 -21.15 -8.30
C GLY A 595 -11.83 -22.37 -7.56
N PRO A 596 -12.65 -23.06 -6.76
CA PRO A 596 -12.25 -24.27 -6.05
C PRO A 596 -11.69 -25.40 -6.92
N ASP A 597 -12.00 -25.44 -8.22
CA ASP A 597 -11.45 -26.44 -9.13
C ASP A 597 -10.00 -26.17 -9.56
N GLY A 598 -9.45 -24.99 -9.23
CA GLY A 598 -8.08 -24.59 -9.57
C GLY A 598 -7.88 -24.29 -11.07
N VAL A 599 -8.97 -24.12 -11.83
CA VAL A 599 -8.95 -23.86 -13.27
C VAL A 599 -9.57 -22.51 -13.55
N ALA A 600 -8.81 -21.60 -14.15
CA ALA A 600 -9.34 -20.29 -14.53
C ALA A 600 -10.26 -20.40 -15.77
N GLY A 601 -11.26 -19.52 -15.84
CA GLY A 601 -12.23 -19.45 -16.92
C GLY A 601 -13.38 -20.46 -16.78
N THR A 602 -13.68 -20.91 -15.56
CA THR A 602 -14.76 -21.85 -15.27
C THR A 602 -15.92 -21.14 -14.56
N ALA A 603 -16.99 -21.88 -14.27
CA ALA A 603 -18.20 -21.29 -13.70
C ALA A 603 -18.13 -21.08 -12.18
N ASP A 604 -17.17 -21.71 -11.51
CA ASP A 604 -16.91 -21.62 -10.08
C ASP A 604 -15.79 -20.63 -9.73
N ASP A 605 -15.21 -19.96 -10.73
CA ASP A 605 -14.35 -18.80 -10.51
C ASP A 605 -15.02 -17.75 -9.61
N ASP A 606 -14.25 -17.25 -8.67
CA ASP A 606 -14.67 -16.27 -7.70
C ASP A 606 -14.93 -14.92 -8.35
N ARG A 607 -15.80 -14.15 -7.70
CA ARG A 607 -16.04 -12.74 -8.04
C ARG A 607 -15.47 -11.85 -6.96
N ILE A 608 -14.33 -11.26 -7.30
CA ILE A 608 -13.68 -10.24 -6.49
C ILE A 608 -14.39 -8.92 -6.77
N ALA A 609 -14.52 -8.08 -5.75
CA ALA A 609 -15.26 -6.84 -5.83
C ALA A 609 -14.60 -5.78 -4.94
N MET A 610 -14.99 -4.52 -5.12
CA MET A 610 -14.73 -3.50 -4.11
C MET A 610 -15.43 -3.91 -2.82
N ARG A 611 -14.68 -3.98 -1.72
CA ARG A 611 -15.23 -4.34 -0.40
C ARG A 611 -14.66 -3.44 0.69
N THR A 612 -15.43 -3.29 1.76
CA THR A 612 -14.93 -2.74 3.01
C THR A 612 -14.00 -3.75 3.66
N ALA A 613 -12.74 -3.38 3.90
CA ALA A 613 -11.73 -4.21 4.54
C ALA A 613 -10.77 -3.33 5.35
N ARG A 614 -9.88 -3.92 6.14
CA ARG A 614 -8.84 -3.15 6.83
C ARG A 614 -7.87 -2.56 5.82
N PHE A 615 -7.33 -1.38 6.12
CA PHE A 615 -6.19 -0.86 5.36
C PHE A 615 -5.05 -1.85 5.41
N ASP A 616 -4.28 -1.89 4.33
CA ASP A 616 -3.01 -2.58 4.33
C ASP A 616 -2.09 -2.01 5.42
N ARG A 617 -1.76 -2.86 6.39
CA ARG A 617 -0.90 -2.53 7.54
C ARG A 617 0.53 -2.20 7.12
N LEU A 618 0.95 -2.63 5.93
CA LEU A 618 2.32 -2.41 5.43
C LEU A 618 2.53 -0.97 5.01
N GLN A 619 1.46 -0.31 4.55
CA GLN A 619 1.51 1.08 4.09
C GLN A 619 1.56 2.10 5.24
N GLY A 620 1.81 1.65 6.48
CA GLY A 620 1.74 2.50 7.67
C GLY A 620 0.34 3.03 7.94
N LEU A 621 -0.68 2.39 7.37
CA LEU A 621 -2.09 2.70 7.52
C LEU A 621 -2.78 1.70 8.44
N SER A 622 -3.79 2.14 9.16
CA SER A 622 -4.64 1.26 9.97
C SER A 622 -6.06 1.81 10.02
N GLY A 623 -7.03 0.94 10.33
CA GLY A 623 -8.45 1.29 10.34
C GLY A 623 -9.21 0.48 9.31
N VAL A 624 -10.28 1.05 8.77
CA VAL A 624 -11.16 0.39 7.80
C VAL A 624 -11.30 1.27 6.56
N GLU A 625 -11.08 0.67 5.40
CA GLU A 625 -11.27 1.31 4.11
C GLU A 625 -12.56 0.81 3.44
N ASP A 626 -13.55 1.69 3.32
CA ASP A 626 -14.79 1.43 2.58
C ASP A 626 -14.60 1.76 1.10
N THR A 627 -13.92 0.86 0.38
CA THR A 627 -13.63 1.02 -1.05
C THR A 627 -14.90 1.21 -1.91
N PRO A 628 -16.05 0.54 -1.65
CA PRO A 628 -17.28 0.79 -2.41
C PRO A 628 -17.81 2.22 -2.21
N PHE A 629 -17.87 2.70 -0.97
CA PHE A 629 -18.41 4.02 -0.68
C PHE A 629 -17.53 5.11 -1.26
N ARG A 630 -16.21 5.00 -1.06
CA ARG A 630 -15.22 5.93 -1.60
C ARG A 630 -15.30 6.02 -3.12
N THR A 631 -15.31 4.88 -3.80
CA THR A 631 -15.52 4.77 -5.24
C THR A 631 -16.86 5.41 -5.66
N SER A 632 -17.94 5.18 -4.91
CA SER A 632 -19.24 5.79 -5.23
C SER A 632 -19.21 7.31 -5.13
N VAL A 633 -18.49 7.89 -4.17
CA VAL A 633 -18.36 9.36 -4.05
C VAL A 633 -17.50 9.92 -5.17
N ALA A 634 -16.42 9.23 -5.54
CA ALA A 634 -15.56 9.60 -6.66
C ALA A 634 -16.28 9.60 -8.02
N LEU A 635 -17.30 8.77 -8.19
CA LEU A 635 -18.04 8.58 -9.45
C LEU A 635 -19.46 9.19 -9.46
N ARG A 636 -19.80 10.04 -8.48
CA ARG A 636 -21.19 10.48 -8.19
C ARG A 636 -21.65 11.74 -8.86
#